data_AF-A0A936VLP3-F1
#
_entry.id   AF-A0A936VLP3-F1
#
_cell.length_a   1.000
_cell.length_b   1.000
_cell.length_c   1.000
_cell.angle_alpha   90.00
_cell.angle_beta   90.00
_cell.angle_gamma   90.00
#
_symmetry.space_group_name_H-M   'P 1'
#
loop_
_entity.id
_entity.type
_entity.pdbx_description
1 polymer ?
#
loop_
_entity_poly.entity_id
_entity_poly.type
_entity_poly.pdbx_seq_one_letter_code
_entity_poly.pdbx_strand_id
1 'polypeptide(L)'
;MTQETPAGIYDNRRWEQGVAQQMYKCTFLCRLLTGGQPAEPPSHAIETAEVGWFAEHALPDNLFEGHRQRIADAFRAWHGEQRAYFDQE
;
A
#
# COMPACT_ATOMS: atom_id res chain seq x y z
N MET A 1 -8.20 17.57 -12.48
CA MET A 1 -8.08 16.11 -12.50
C MET A 1 -6.84 15.73 -11.72
N THR A 2 -7.00 15.21 -10.50
CA THR A 2 -5.91 14.53 -9.78
C THR A 2 -5.84 13.11 -10.33
N GLN A 3 -4.89 12.83 -11.22
CA GLN A 3 -4.67 11.45 -11.65
C GLN A 3 -4.05 10.68 -10.48
N GLU A 4 -4.78 9.69 -9.98
CA GLU A 4 -4.22 8.65 -9.10
C GLU A 4 -3.15 7.90 -9.90
N THR A 5 -1.94 7.81 -9.36
CA THR A 5 -0.82 7.17 -10.06
C THR A 5 -0.64 5.77 -9.51
N PRO A 6 -0.77 4.70 -10.31
CA PRO A 6 -0.57 3.34 -9.82
C PRO A 6 0.89 3.17 -9.39
N ALA A 7 1.11 2.72 -8.16
CA ALA A 7 2.42 2.29 -7.67
C ALA A 7 2.73 0.85 -8.09
N GLY A 8 1.71 -0.01 -8.19
CA GLY A 8 1.87 -1.35 -8.76
C GLY A 8 0.66 -2.28 -8.61
N ILE A 9 0.74 -3.42 -9.28
CA ILE A 9 -0.24 -4.52 -9.22
C ILE A 9 0.51 -5.81 -8.86
N TYR A 10 0.03 -6.49 -7.81
CA TYR A 10 0.69 -7.64 -7.20
C TYR A 10 -0.26 -8.84 -7.16
N ASP A 11 0.21 -10.00 -7.60
CA ASP A 11 -0.45 -11.28 -7.46
C ASP A 11 -0.14 -11.85 -6.06
N ASN A 12 -1.17 -12.06 -5.24
CA ASN A 12 -0.99 -12.56 -3.89
C ASN A 12 -0.26 -13.93 -3.84
N ARG A 13 -0.32 -14.74 -4.91
CA ARG A 13 0.35 -16.04 -4.96
C ARG A 13 1.87 -15.93 -4.88
N ARG A 14 2.45 -14.75 -5.14
CA ARG A 14 3.90 -14.48 -5.05
C ARG A 14 4.32 -13.87 -3.72
N TRP A 15 3.42 -13.12 -3.08
CA TRP A 15 3.76 -12.23 -1.96
C TRP A 15 3.05 -12.60 -0.65
N GLU A 16 2.07 -13.50 -0.67
CA GLU A 16 1.26 -13.89 0.48
C GLU A 16 0.97 -15.39 0.46
N GLN A 17 1.80 -16.15 1.17
CA GLN A 17 1.63 -17.59 1.30
C GLN A 17 0.39 -17.93 2.16
N GLY A 18 -0.27 -19.03 1.83
CA GLY A 18 -1.38 -19.57 2.63
C GLY A 18 -2.76 -18.98 2.33
N VAL A 19 -2.88 -18.09 1.35
CA VAL A 19 -4.18 -17.61 0.85
C VAL A 19 -4.65 -18.47 -0.31
N ALA A 20 -5.81 -19.12 -0.17
CA ALA A 20 -6.33 -20.05 -1.17
C ALA A 20 -6.89 -19.35 -2.42
N GLN A 21 -7.36 -18.11 -2.27
CA GLN A 21 -7.90 -17.30 -3.34
C GLN A 21 -6.79 -16.64 -4.14
N GLN A 22 -6.99 -16.51 -5.45
CA GLN A 22 -6.17 -15.64 -6.29
C GLN A 22 -6.71 -14.21 -6.23
N MET A 23 -5.85 -13.26 -5.87
CA MET A 23 -6.18 -11.86 -5.72
C MET A 23 -5.07 -10.99 -6.32
N TYR A 24 -5.48 -10.00 -7.12
CA TYR A 24 -4.60 -8.91 -7.54
C TYR A 24 -4.78 -7.72 -6.61
N LYS A 25 -3.68 -7.27 -6.00
CA LYS A 25 -3.64 -6.12 -5.12
C LYS A 25 -3.15 -4.91 -5.91
N CYS A 26 -4.02 -3.94 -6.14
CA CYS A 26 -3.65 -2.68 -6.79
C CYS A 26 -3.23 -1.66 -5.73
N THR A 27 -2.07 -1.04 -5.90
CA THR A 27 -1.54 -0.01 -4.99
C THR A 27 -1.46 1.32 -5.74
N PHE A 28 -1.94 2.39 -5.13
CA PHE A 28 -2.03 3.72 -5.74
C PHE A 28 -1.35 4.76 -4.86
N LEU A 29 -0.66 5.70 -5.49
CA LEU A 29 -0.20 6.93 -4.85
C LEU A 29 -1.36 7.92 -4.82
N CYS A 30 -1.78 8.26 -3.60
CA CYS A 30 -2.90 9.15 -3.35
C CYS A 30 -2.41 10.44 -2.69
N ARG A 31 -3.02 11.56 -3.07
CA ARG A 31 -2.86 12.84 -2.37
C ARG A 31 -4.00 13.01 -1.39
N LEU A 32 -3.70 13.15 -0.11
CA LEU A 32 -4.71 13.48 0.90
C LEU A 32 -5.28 14.88 0.63
N LEU A 33 -6.61 14.97 0.54
CA LEU A 33 -7.32 16.23 0.29
C LEU A 33 -7.53 17.06 1.57
N THR A 34 -7.59 16.41 2.73
CA THR A 34 -7.91 17.00 4.03
C THR A 34 -6.68 17.48 4.82
N GLY A 35 -5.55 17.70 4.15
CA GLY A 35 -4.33 18.20 4.81
C GLY A 35 -3.77 17.26 5.88
N GLY A 36 -4.01 15.94 5.77
CA GLY A 36 -3.50 14.94 6.71
C GLY A 36 -4.35 14.74 7.96
N GLN A 37 -5.53 15.37 8.05
CA GLN A 37 -6.48 15.07 9.11
C GLN A 37 -7.07 13.65 8.91
N PRO A 38 -7.19 12.84 9.98
CA PRO A 38 -7.82 11.54 9.92
C PRO A 38 -9.20 11.64 9.28
N ALA A 39 -9.56 10.64 8.47
CA ALA A 39 -10.93 10.48 8.00
C ALA A 39 -11.90 10.29 9.18
N GLU A 40 -13.20 10.30 8.90
CA GLU A 40 -14.21 9.91 9.90
C GLU A 40 -13.85 8.55 10.54
N PRO A 41 -14.25 8.30 11.79
CA PRO A 41 -13.98 7.04 12.47
C PRO A 41 -14.43 5.85 11.60
N PRO A 42 -13.71 4.71 11.62
CA PRO A 42 -14.14 3.52 10.90
C PRO A 42 -15.57 3.15 11.31
N SER A 43 -16.36 2.71 10.32
CA SER A 43 -17.76 2.39 10.52
C SER A 43 -17.97 1.25 11.51
N HIS A 44 -16.95 0.38 11.65
CA HIS A 44 -16.92 -0.69 12.64
C HIS A 44 -15.58 -0.71 13.38
N ALA A 45 -15.63 -0.94 14.70
CA ALA A 45 -14.46 -0.94 15.58
C ALA A 45 -13.39 -2.00 15.22
N ILE A 46 -13.71 -2.98 14.39
CA ILE A 46 -12.79 -4.06 13.98
C ILE A 46 -12.00 -3.74 12.69
N GLU A 47 -12.29 -2.62 12.03
CA GLU A 47 -11.71 -2.29 10.72
C GLU A 47 -10.31 -1.70 10.84
N THR A 48 -10.09 -0.78 11.77
CA THR A 48 -8.80 -0.12 12.00
C THR A 48 -8.72 0.35 13.44
N ALA A 49 -7.72 -0.12 14.18
CA ALA A 49 -7.51 0.27 15.57
C ALA A 49 -6.82 1.63 15.70
N GLU A 50 -5.87 1.92 14.81
CA GLU A 50 -5.08 3.17 14.81
C GLU A 50 -4.52 3.48 13.42
N VAL A 51 -4.17 4.75 13.21
CA VAL A 51 -3.54 5.25 11.97
C VAL A 51 -2.41 6.20 12.34
N GLY A 52 -1.29 6.10 11.63
CA GLY A 52 -0.12 6.94 11.86
C GLY A 52 0.72 7.13 10.60
N TRP A 53 1.63 8.11 10.69
CA TRP A 53 2.66 8.35 9.69
C TRP A 53 3.95 7.64 10.10
N PHE A 54 4.54 6.91 9.16
CA PHE A 54 5.78 6.16 9.36
C PHE A 54 6.81 6.61 8.33
N ALA A 55 8.07 6.75 8.77
CA ALA A 55 9.16 6.99 7.84
C ALA A 55 9.48 5.71 7.06
N GLU A 56 9.92 5.84 5.81
CA GLU A 56 10.27 4.72 4.94
C GLU A 56 11.26 3.73 5.58
N HIS A 57 12.24 4.25 6.32
CA HIS A 57 13.28 3.46 7.00
C HIS A 57 12.91 3.09 8.45
N ALA A 58 11.70 3.38 8.90
CA ALA A 58 11.22 3.12 10.26
C ALA A 58 9.81 2.49 10.25
N LEU A 59 9.62 1.51 9.36
CA LEU A 59 8.38 0.76 9.28
C LEU A 59 8.24 -0.23 10.45
N PRO A 60 7.01 -0.50 10.93
CA PRO A 60 6.77 -1.49 11.97
C PRO A 60 7.29 -2.89 11.62
N ASP A 61 7.68 -3.66 12.64
CA ASP A 61 8.19 -5.03 12.44
C ASP A 61 7.09 -6.02 12.06
N ASN A 62 5.87 -5.78 12.54
CA ASN A 62 4.70 -6.65 12.39
C ASN A 62 3.92 -6.44 11.09
N LEU A 63 4.56 -5.98 10.02
CA LEU A 63 3.93 -5.90 8.70
C LEU A 63 3.75 -7.31 8.11
N PHE A 64 2.56 -7.56 7.53
CA PHE A 64 2.34 -8.74 6.69
C PHE A 64 3.33 -8.75 5.51
N GLU A 65 3.83 -9.93 5.15
CA GLU A 65 4.94 -10.15 4.21
C GLU A 65 4.87 -9.28 2.94
N GLY A 66 3.78 -9.40 2.17
CA GLY A 66 3.59 -8.63 0.94
C GLY A 66 3.43 -7.11 1.11
N HIS A 67 3.29 -6.57 2.33
CA HIS A 67 3.16 -5.13 2.53
C HIS A 67 4.50 -4.40 2.43
N ARG A 68 5.59 -5.02 2.92
CA ARG A 68 6.93 -4.40 2.86
C ARG A 68 7.34 -4.08 1.43
N GLN A 69 7.16 -5.05 0.53
CA GLN A 69 7.44 -4.87 -0.90
C GLN A 69 6.60 -3.72 -1.48
N ARG A 70 5.28 -3.75 -1.26
CA ARG A 70 4.36 -2.76 -1.82
C ARG A 70 4.64 -1.34 -1.33
N ILE A 71 5.04 -1.19 -0.07
CA ILE A 71 5.43 0.11 0.50
C ILE A 71 6.73 0.60 -0.16
N ALA A 72 7.75 -0.25 -0.26
CA ALA A 72 9.02 0.12 -0.90
C ALA A 72 8.81 0.53 -2.37
N ASP A 73 8.01 -0.21 -3.12
CA ASP A 73 7.69 0.08 -4.52
C ASP A 73 6.89 1.38 -4.66
N ALA A 74 6.01 1.69 -3.71
CA ALA A 74 5.31 2.98 -3.65
C ALA A 74 6.27 4.15 -3.41
N PHE A 75 7.27 4.01 -2.53
CA PHE A 75 8.30 5.04 -2.35
C PHE A 75 9.14 5.23 -3.61
N ARG A 76 9.60 4.14 -4.27
CA ARG A 76 10.31 4.25 -5.56
C ARG A 76 9.48 4.94 -6.63
N ALA A 77 8.18 4.64 -6.69
CA ALA A 77 7.27 5.31 -7.61
C ALA A 77 7.09 6.79 -7.27
N TRP A 78 6.99 7.13 -5.98
CA TRP A 78 6.88 8.52 -5.52
C TRP A 78 8.15 9.34 -5.79
N HIS A 79 9.33 8.72 -5.66
CA HIS A 79 10.62 9.32 -5.99
C HIS A 79 10.88 9.43 -7.50
N GLY A 80 10.03 8.84 -8.34
CA GLY A 80 10.19 8.84 -9.80
C GLY A 80 11.24 7.85 -10.30
N GLU A 81 11.71 6.94 -9.44
CA GLU A 81 12.67 5.88 -9.79
C GLU A 81 12.01 4.75 -10.60
N GLN A 82 10.68 4.62 -10.46
CA GLN A 82 9.87 3.60 -11.11
C GLN A 82 8.51 4.18 -11.50
N ARG A 83 7.90 3.69 -12.60
CA ARG A 83 6.53 4.11 -13.00
C ARG A 83 5.45 3.38 -12.20
N ALA A 84 5.42 2.06 -12.29
CA ALA A 84 4.55 1.17 -11.54
C ALA A 84 5.18 -0.23 -11.53
N TYR A 85 5.02 -0.98 -10.44
CA TYR A 85 5.42 -2.38 -10.38
C TYR A 85 4.35 -3.31 -10.96
N PHE A 86 4.78 -4.33 -11.67
CA PHE A 86 3.94 -5.44 -12.08
C PHE A 86 4.70 -6.72 -11.83
N ASP A 87 4.06 -7.69 -11.16
CA ASP A 87 4.60 -9.04 -11.11
C ASP A 87 4.89 -9.51 -12.54
N GLN A 88 6.14 -9.95 -12.76
CA GLN A 88 6.55 -10.54 -14.03
C GLN A 88 5.86 -11.90 -14.20
N GLU A 89 5.89 -12.51 -15.39
CA GLU A 89 5.42 -13.90 -15.55
C GLU A 89 6.32 -14.91 -14.84
#